data_AF-A0A7D4AR13-F1
#
_entry.id   AF-A0A7D4AR13-F1
#
_cell.length_a   1.000
_cell.length_b   1.000
_cell.length_c   1.000
_cell.angle_alpha   90.00
_cell.angle_beta   90.00
_cell.angle_gamma   90.00
#
_symmetry.space_group_name_H-M   'P 1'
#
loop_
_entity.id
_entity.type
_entity.pdbx_description
1 polymer ?
#
loop_
_entity_poly.entity_id
_entity_poly.type
_entity_poly.pdbx_seq_one_letter_code
_entity_poly.pdbx_strand_id
1 'polypeptide(L)'
;MPSLHNLAFADDTTLAPGLVVGYHSIPRADTAIVGDPGDIKIAFTIRQSGKEIYRDTTDGLAYDLSVLEPLARHLYPLWIPTGPGRGELLIAYDNRPLKALARRFFIEPDRVAHIDTLLTFDGPARDVDHDGRAEFSGFYSWGEQWEDTRGRRRMYIPTLYYEVRPSGLVLDSALTQRKAKAQYGAFYGYKDSDIKTLTNQSFTLNSELPRPTGGAFSLQNSFALGNR
;
A
#
# COMPACT_ATOMS: atom_id res chain seq x y z
N MET A 1 14.44 -10.22 -5.90
CA MET A 1 14.50 -8.88 -5.32
C MET A 1 15.95 -8.48 -5.31
N PRO A 2 16.29 -7.40 -6.01
CA PRO A 2 17.67 -7.09 -6.31
C PRO A 2 18.39 -6.58 -5.06
N SER A 3 19.67 -6.92 -4.94
CA SER A 3 20.54 -6.27 -3.96
C SER A 3 20.82 -4.85 -4.43
N LEU A 4 20.34 -3.85 -3.70
CA LEU A 4 20.58 -2.42 -3.99
C LEU A 4 22.05 -2.00 -3.85
N HIS A 5 22.95 -2.93 -3.51
CA HIS A 5 24.40 -2.71 -3.51
C HIS A 5 25.05 -2.89 -4.90
N ASN A 6 24.30 -3.36 -5.90
CA ASN A 6 24.77 -3.41 -7.29
C ASN A 6 24.22 -2.21 -8.07
N LEU A 7 25.09 -1.39 -8.65
CA LEU A 7 24.73 -0.16 -9.35
C LEU A 7 23.90 -0.40 -10.62
N ALA A 8 24.05 -1.58 -11.23
CA ALA A 8 23.29 -2.01 -12.38
C ALA A 8 22.51 -3.27 -12.02
N PHE A 9 21.20 -3.12 -11.84
CA PHE A 9 20.29 -4.24 -11.65
C PHE A 9 19.03 -4.09 -12.49
N ALA A 10 18.47 -5.23 -12.89
CA ALA A 10 17.23 -5.34 -13.63
C ALA A 10 16.53 -6.63 -13.19
N ASP A 11 15.53 -6.49 -12.33
CA ASP A 11 14.77 -7.59 -11.76
C ASP A 11 13.33 -7.51 -12.25
N ASP A 12 12.94 -8.46 -13.10
CA ASP A 12 11.58 -8.65 -13.56
C ASP A 12 10.93 -9.84 -12.84
N THR A 13 9.70 -9.65 -12.34
CA THR A 13 8.90 -10.70 -11.70
C THR A 13 7.56 -10.83 -12.41
N THR A 14 7.26 -12.02 -12.92
CA THR A 14 5.94 -12.34 -13.50
C THR A 14 4.99 -12.76 -12.39
N LEU A 15 3.89 -12.03 -12.22
CA LEU A 15 2.92 -12.26 -11.12
C LEU A 15 1.67 -13.01 -11.57
N ALA A 16 1.29 -12.83 -12.83
CA ALA A 16 0.17 -13.50 -13.47
C ALA A 16 0.42 -13.55 -14.99
N PRO A 17 -0.37 -14.33 -15.75
CA PRO A 17 -0.25 -14.35 -17.21
C PRO A 17 -0.30 -12.93 -17.80
N GLY A 18 0.81 -12.52 -18.43
CA GLY A 18 0.96 -11.21 -19.03
C GLY A 18 1.27 -10.06 -18.06
N LEU A 19 1.17 -10.24 -16.74
CA LEU A 19 1.49 -9.20 -15.75
C LEU A 19 2.91 -9.35 -15.22
N VAL A 20 3.75 -8.36 -15.49
CA VAL A 20 5.16 -8.32 -15.06
C VAL A 20 5.40 -7.03 -14.30
N VAL A 21 6.07 -7.15 -13.15
CA VAL A 21 6.60 -6.01 -12.39
C VAL A 21 8.11 -5.99 -12.54
N GLY A 22 8.68 -4.83 -12.87
CA GLY A 22 10.11 -4.66 -13.07
C GLY A 22 10.71 -3.60 -12.14
N TYR A 23 11.90 -3.87 -11.63
CA TYR A 23 12.75 -2.91 -10.93
C TYR A 23 14.08 -2.79 -11.65
N HIS A 24 14.37 -1.60 -12.17
CA HIS A 24 15.61 -1.34 -12.88
C HIS A 24 16.35 -0.17 -12.25
N SER A 25 17.64 -0.33 -11.96
CA SER A 25 18.49 0.82 -11.65
C SER A 25 18.47 1.80 -12.82
N ILE A 26 18.35 3.09 -12.53
CA ILE A 26 18.61 4.16 -13.50
C ILE A 26 20.02 4.64 -13.19
N PRO A 27 21.03 4.28 -14.00
CA PRO A 27 22.39 4.74 -13.78
C PRO A 27 22.39 6.28 -13.81
N ARG A 28 22.95 6.92 -12.77
CA ARG A 28 23.33 8.33 -12.91
C ARG A 28 24.47 8.40 -13.92
N ALA A 29 24.51 9.48 -14.71
CA ALA A 29 25.64 9.74 -15.59
C ALA A 29 26.96 9.68 -14.77
N ASP A 30 27.79 8.70 -15.14
CA ASP A 30 29.26 8.58 -15.07
C ASP A 30 30.10 9.08 -13.86
N THR A 31 29.54 9.69 -12.82
CA THR A 31 30.34 10.33 -11.74
C THR A 31 29.86 10.14 -10.30
N ALA A 32 28.71 9.48 -10.06
CA ALA A 32 28.24 9.30 -8.69
C ALA A 32 28.93 8.09 -8.03
N ILE A 33 29.94 8.34 -7.19
CA ILE A 33 30.29 7.40 -6.12
C ILE A 33 29.03 7.28 -5.25
N VAL A 34 28.34 6.14 -5.33
CA VAL A 34 27.18 5.85 -4.48
C VAL A 34 27.71 5.57 -3.08
N GLY A 35 27.62 6.56 -2.20
CA GLY A 35 27.97 6.43 -0.80
C GLY A 35 26.85 5.76 0.01
N ASP A 36 25.61 5.88 -0.45
CA ASP A 36 24.40 5.39 0.20
C ASP A 36 23.46 4.72 -0.83
N PRO A 37 22.86 3.55 -0.56
CA PRO A 37 21.78 2.98 -1.38
C PRO A 37 20.65 3.96 -1.77
N GLY A 38 20.43 5.03 -0.99
CA GLY A 38 19.53 6.13 -1.32
C GLY A 38 19.89 6.96 -2.53
N ASP A 39 21.14 6.93 -2.99
CA ASP A 39 21.59 7.70 -4.15
C ASP A 39 21.21 7.06 -5.49
N ILE A 40 20.81 5.78 -5.47
CA ILE A 40 20.41 5.04 -6.67
C ILE A 40 18.97 5.41 -7.02
N LYS A 41 18.76 5.98 -8.20
CA LYS A 41 17.41 6.10 -8.76
C LYS A 41 16.99 4.76 -9.34
N ILE A 42 15.72 4.41 -9.16
CA ILE A 42 15.15 3.18 -9.69
C ILE A 42 13.92 3.49 -10.54
N ALA A 43 13.73 2.71 -11.59
CA ALA A 43 12.51 2.65 -12.37
C ALA A 43 11.71 1.42 -11.91
N PHE A 44 10.57 1.68 -11.27
CA PHE A 44 9.54 0.68 -11.05
C PHE A 44 8.59 0.69 -12.25
N THR A 45 8.37 -0.48 -12.86
CA THR A 45 7.48 -0.62 -14.02
C THR A 45 6.42 -1.68 -13.77
N ILE A 46 5.22 -1.44 -14.29
CA ILE A 46 4.17 -2.45 -14.41
C ILE A 46 3.91 -2.64 -15.91
N ARG A 47 4.06 -3.87 -16.38
CA ARG A 47 3.78 -4.27 -17.75
C ARG A 47 2.65 -5.28 -17.78
N GLN A 48 1.73 -5.09 -18.71
CA GLN A 48 0.62 -6.01 -18.97
C GLN A 48 0.57 -6.39 -20.45
N SER A 49 0.57 -7.68 -20.74
CA SER A 49 0.62 -8.24 -22.10
C SER A 49 1.78 -7.65 -22.93
N GLY A 50 2.93 -7.44 -22.29
CA GLY A 50 4.13 -6.86 -22.90
C GLY A 50 4.15 -5.34 -23.03
N LYS A 51 3.04 -4.64 -22.73
CA LYS A 51 2.96 -3.17 -22.76
C LYS A 51 3.24 -2.58 -21.38
N GLU A 52 4.08 -1.55 -21.29
CA GLU A 52 4.22 -0.74 -20.07
C GLU A 52 2.92 0.06 -19.83
N ILE A 53 2.28 -0.20 -18.70
CA ILE A 53 1.01 0.45 -18.31
C ILE A 53 1.20 1.42 -17.13
N TYR A 54 2.37 1.38 -16.48
CA TYR A 54 2.77 2.31 -15.45
C TYR A 54 4.28 2.31 -15.28
N ARG A 55 4.83 3.48 -14.99
CA ARG A 55 6.24 3.68 -14.65
C ARG A 55 6.37 4.76 -13.59
N ASP A 56 7.11 4.43 -12.55
CA ASP A 56 7.51 5.36 -11.48
C ASP A 56 9.05 5.41 -11.44
N THR A 57 9.58 6.60 -11.30
CA THR A 57 11.02 6.82 -11.12
C THR A 57 11.24 7.51 -9.79
N THR A 58 11.82 6.79 -8.84
CA THR A 58 12.00 7.25 -7.45
C THR A 58 13.37 6.86 -6.92
N ASP A 59 13.68 7.24 -5.68
CA ASP A 59 14.88 6.79 -4.97
C ASP A 59 14.76 5.32 -4.57
N GLY A 60 15.87 4.59 -4.67
CA GLY A 60 15.95 3.13 -4.47
C GLY A 60 15.47 2.69 -3.09
N LEU A 61 15.70 3.51 -2.07
CA LEU A 61 15.23 3.25 -0.70
C LEU A 61 13.71 3.11 -0.62
N ALA A 62 12.95 3.76 -1.50
CA ALA A 62 11.49 3.68 -1.47
C ALA A 62 11.01 2.24 -1.62
N TYR A 63 11.69 1.39 -2.40
CA TYR A 63 11.28 0.00 -2.63
C TYR A 63 12.22 -1.02 -2.00
N ASP A 64 12.99 -0.63 -0.99
CA ASP A 64 13.84 -1.55 -0.25
C ASP A 64 13.01 -2.43 0.69
N LEU A 65 12.68 -3.65 0.24
CA LEU A 65 11.94 -4.63 1.05
C LEU A 65 12.78 -5.26 2.17
N SER A 66 14.07 -4.93 2.28
CA SER A 66 14.90 -5.40 3.39
C SER A 66 14.40 -4.87 4.75
N VAL A 67 13.68 -3.74 4.74
CA VAL A 67 13.06 -3.14 5.93
C VAL A 67 11.83 -3.92 6.42
N LEU A 68 11.29 -4.83 5.61
CA LEU A 68 10.19 -5.69 6.03
C LEU A 68 10.70 -6.86 6.86
N GLU A 69 9.88 -7.27 7.82
CA GLU A 69 10.01 -8.54 8.50
C GLU A 69 10.08 -9.70 7.48
N PRO A 70 10.90 -10.74 7.71
CA PRO A 70 11.13 -11.81 6.72
C PRO A 70 9.84 -12.45 6.19
N LEU A 71 8.84 -12.67 7.05
CA LEU A 71 7.55 -13.24 6.64
C LEU A 71 6.77 -12.30 5.72
N ALA A 72 6.74 -11.00 6.03
CA ALA A 72 6.08 -9.99 5.19
C ALA A 72 6.80 -9.82 3.84
N ARG A 73 8.13 -9.95 3.82
CA ARG A 73 8.93 -9.83 2.59
C ARG A 73 8.53 -10.84 1.51
N HIS A 74 8.13 -12.05 1.90
CA HIS A 74 7.71 -13.09 0.95
C HIS A 74 6.30 -12.86 0.36
N LEU A 75 5.53 -11.93 0.91
CA LEU A 75 4.20 -11.61 0.39
C LEU A 75 4.24 -10.66 -0.80
N TYR A 76 5.27 -9.81 -0.88
CA TYR A 76 5.34 -8.73 -1.87
C TYR A 76 6.31 -9.07 -3.00
N PRO A 77 5.98 -8.71 -4.25
CA PRO A 77 4.73 -8.08 -4.70
C PRO A 77 3.51 -9.01 -4.57
N LEU A 78 2.37 -8.46 -4.16
CA LEU A 78 1.12 -9.21 -3.95
C LEU A 78 0.11 -8.87 -5.04
N TRP A 79 -0.38 -9.88 -5.76
CA TRP A 79 -1.39 -9.73 -6.80
C TRP A 79 -2.74 -10.34 -6.37
N ILE A 80 -3.81 -9.54 -6.42
CA ILE A 80 -5.19 -9.93 -6.11
C ILE A 80 -6.06 -9.77 -7.38
N PRO A 81 -6.35 -10.84 -8.13
CA PRO A 81 -7.12 -10.73 -9.36
C PRO A 81 -8.59 -10.41 -9.07
N THR A 82 -9.16 -9.48 -9.84
CA THR A 82 -10.59 -9.11 -9.79
C THR A 82 -11.31 -9.40 -11.12
N GLY A 83 -10.60 -9.94 -12.09
CA GLY A 83 -11.13 -10.37 -13.38
C GLY A 83 -10.03 -10.57 -14.43
N PRO A 84 -10.39 -10.90 -15.68
CA PRO A 84 -9.43 -11.04 -16.77
C PRO A 84 -8.64 -9.75 -16.98
N GLY A 85 -7.33 -9.80 -16.71
CA GLY A 85 -6.44 -8.65 -16.82
C GLY A 85 -6.75 -7.51 -15.84
N ARG A 86 -7.50 -7.78 -14.77
CA ARG A 86 -7.89 -6.81 -13.74
C ARG A 86 -7.50 -7.29 -12.36
N GLY A 87 -7.12 -6.37 -11.49
CA GLY A 87 -6.82 -6.71 -10.11
C GLY A 87 -6.14 -5.59 -9.33
N GLU A 88 -5.80 -5.90 -8.09
CA GLU A 88 -5.03 -5.04 -7.22
C GLU A 88 -3.62 -5.60 -7.11
N LEU A 89 -2.62 -4.80 -7.46
CA LEU A 89 -1.21 -5.08 -7.22
C LEU A 89 -0.76 -4.28 -6.01
N LEU A 90 -0.20 -4.94 -4.99
CA LEU A 90 0.37 -4.27 -3.84
C LEU A 90 1.88 -4.42 -3.85
N ILE A 91 2.56 -3.29 -3.69
CA ILE A 91 4.01 -3.20 -3.59
C ILE A 91 4.34 -2.56 -2.25
N ALA A 92 5.02 -3.31 -1.39
CA ALA A 92 5.52 -2.72 -0.16
C ALA A 92 6.63 -1.71 -0.46
N TYR A 93 6.64 -0.63 0.31
CA TYR A 93 7.58 0.46 0.17
C TYR A 93 7.94 0.99 1.56
N ASP A 94 9.19 1.44 1.68
CA ASP A 94 9.72 2.02 2.90
C ASP A 94 9.19 3.45 3.05
N ASN A 95 8.60 3.73 4.21
CA ASN A 95 8.02 5.03 4.54
C ASN A 95 8.67 5.64 5.80
N ARG A 96 9.94 5.31 6.06
CA ARG A 96 10.70 5.83 7.21
C ARG A 96 10.56 7.36 7.37
N PRO A 97 10.41 7.86 8.61
CA PRO A 97 10.52 7.13 9.87
C PRO A 97 9.27 6.33 10.27
N LEU A 98 8.23 6.29 9.44
CA LEU A 98 7.02 5.49 9.69
C LEU A 98 7.22 4.01 9.31
N LYS A 99 6.27 3.15 9.70
CA LYS A 99 6.27 1.73 9.29
C LYS A 99 6.14 1.63 7.77
N ALA A 100 6.72 0.57 7.20
CA ALA A 100 6.52 0.23 5.79
C ALA A 100 5.02 0.13 5.45
N LEU A 101 4.67 0.70 4.30
CA LEU A 101 3.32 0.72 3.74
C LEU A 101 3.29 -0.09 2.46
N ALA A 102 2.10 -0.38 1.95
CA ALA A 102 1.89 -1.05 0.69
C ALA A 102 1.18 -0.08 -0.27
N ARG A 103 1.86 0.31 -1.34
CA ARG A 103 1.23 1.05 -2.44
C ARG A 103 0.39 0.06 -3.23
N ARG A 104 -0.90 0.35 -3.36
CA ARG A 104 -1.84 -0.50 -4.07
C ARG A 104 -2.22 0.15 -5.39
N PHE A 105 -2.02 -0.59 -6.47
CA PHE A 105 -2.32 -0.21 -7.84
C PHE A 105 -3.55 -0.98 -8.30
N PHE A 106 -4.58 -0.25 -8.73
CA PHE A 106 -5.76 -0.83 -9.36
C PHE A 106 -5.50 -0.96 -10.85
N ILE A 107 -5.27 -2.18 -11.30
CA ILE A 107 -4.88 -2.50 -12.67
C ILE A 107 -6.12 -2.80 -13.50
N GLU A 108 -6.23 -2.10 -14.63
CA GLU A 108 -7.12 -2.39 -15.75
C GLU A 108 -6.27 -2.90 -16.93
N PRO A 109 -6.86 -3.56 -17.95
CA PRO A 109 -6.11 -4.28 -18.97
C PRO A 109 -5.01 -3.49 -19.71
N ASP A 110 -5.14 -2.18 -19.78
CA ASP A 110 -4.25 -1.30 -20.55
C ASP A 110 -3.64 -0.13 -19.74
N ARG A 111 -3.94 -0.03 -18.44
CA ARG A 111 -3.52 1.08 -17.57
C ARG A 111 -3.60 0.74 -16.08
N VAL A 112 -2.88 1.50 -15.26
CA VAL A 112 -3.22 1.64 -13.84
C VAL A 112 -4.32 2.71 -13.71
N ALA A 113 -5.49 2.32 -13.20
CA ALA A 113 -6.66 3.19 -13.09
C ALA A 113 -6.63 4.07 -11.84
N HIS A 114 -6.11 3.55 -10.73
CA HIS A 114 -6.05 4.23 -9.45
C HIS A 114 -4.87 3.71 -8.63
N ILE A 115 -4.36 4.55 -7.72
CA ILE A 115 -3.30 4.21 -6.78
C ILE A 115 -3.72 4.75 -5.42
N ASP A 116 -3.65 3.90 -4.40
CA ASP A 116 -3.78 4.30 -3.01
C ASP A 116 -2.73 3.57 -2.14
N THR A 117 -2.87 3.70 -0.82
CA THR A 117 -1.91 3.16 0.14
C THR A 117 -2.62 2.39 1.24
N LEU A 118 -2.14 1.19 1.51
CA LEU A 118 -2.55 0.34 2.62
C LEU A 118 -1.39 0.14 3.60
N LEU A 119 -1.70 -0.43 4.75
CA LEU A 119 -0.66 -1.02 5.61
C LEU A 119 -0.02 -2.21 4.91
N THR A 120 1.22 -2.52 5.29
CA THR A 120 1.80 -3.83 4.99
C THR A 120 1.09 -4.93 5.78
N PHE A 121 1.00 -6.12 5.17
CA PHE A 121 0.44 -7.30 5.81
C PHE A 121 1.53 -8.13 6.47
N ASP A 122 1.22 -8.69 7.63
CA ASP A 122 2.18 -9.41 8.46
C ASP A 122 2.29 -10.90 8.05
N GLY A 123 1.40 -11.39 7.17
CA GLY A 123 1.34 -12.78 6.72
C GLY A 123 0.37 -13.01 5.56
N PRO A 124 0.31 -14.25 5.02
CA PRO A 124 -0.64 -14.62 3.98
C PRO A 124 -2.09 -14.57 4.48
N ALA A 125 -3.04 -14.43 3.55
CA ALA A 125 -4.46 -14.40 3.89
C ALA A 125 -4.92 -15.73 4.53
N ARG A 126 -5.82 -15.63 5.51
CA ARG A 126 -6.41 -16.77 6.22
C ARG A 126 -7.81 -16.42 6.70
N ASP A 127 -8.67 -17.42 6.87
CA ASP A 127 -10.00 -17.24 7.44
C ASP A 127 -9.91 -17.07 8.96
N VAL A 128 -10.00 -15.82 9.43
CA VAL A 128 -9.75 -15.43 10.82
C VAL A 128 -10.99 -15.60 11.71
N ASP A 129 -12.19 -15.61 11.13
CA ASP A 129 -13.45 -15.71 11.87
C ASP A 129 -14.39 -16.84 11.45
N HIS A 130 -13.91 -17.72 10.57
CA HIS A 130 -14.56 -18.95 10.13
C HIS A 130 -15.83 -18.70 9.31
N ASP A 131 -15.87 -17.62 8.52
CA ASP A 131 -16.98 -17.29 7.63
C ASP A 131 -16.78 -17.82 6.19
N GLY A 132 -15.64 -18.48 5.93
CA GLY A 132 -15.26 -19.03 4.63
C GLY A 132 -14.57 -18.04 3.70
N ARG A 133 -14.26 -16.83 4.17
CA ARG A 133 -13.48 -15.82 3.46
C ARG A 133 -12.09 -15.71 4.09
N ALA A 134 -11.15 -15.18 3.33
CA ALA A 134 -9.77 -15.06 3.79
C ALA A 134 -9.43 -13.58 4.00
N GLU A 135 -8.76 -13.27 5.10
CA GLU A 135 -8.34 -11.92 5.44
C GLU A 135 -6.82 -11.82 5.48
N PHE A 136 -6.30 -10.76 4.89
CA PHE A 136 -4.99 -10.24 5.25
C PHE A 136 -5.08 -9.41 6.52
N SER A 137 -4.05 -9.47 7.35
CA SER A 137 -3.97 -8.65 8.57
C SER A 137 -2.69 -7.82 8.58
N GLY A 138 -2.80 -6.56 9.00
CA GLY A 138 -1.68 -5.64 9.18
C GLY A 138 -1.85 -4.78 10.43
N PHE A 139 -0.76 -4.55 11.17
CA PHE A 139 -0.79 -3.64 12.34
C PHE A 139 -0.79 -2.16 11.94
N TYR A 140 -1.71 -1.40 12.54
CA TYR A 140 -1.73 0.06 12.48
C TYR A 140 -0.55 0.65 13.25
N SER A 141 0.39 1.33 12.58
CA SER A 141 1.71 1.65 13.16
C SER A 141 1.72 2.73 14.24
N TRP A 142 0.66 3.52 14.38
CA TRP A 142 0.58 4.53 15.42
C TRP A 142 0.05 3.89 16.70
N GLY A 143 0.98 3.41 17.52
CA GLY A 143 0.69 3.03 18.89
C GLY A 143 0.32 4.27 19.70
N GLU A 144 -0.98 4.54 19.83
CA GLU A 144 -1.43 5.61 20.70
C GLU A 144 -1.36 5.14 22.16
N GLN A 145 -0.74 5.95 23.02
CA GLN A 145 -0.87 5.72 24.45
C GLN A 145 -2.30 6.08 24.87
N TRP A 146 -2.99 5.12 25.44
CA TRP A 146 -4.33 5.28 26.00
C TRP A 146 -4.31 4.85 27.47
N GLU A 147 -5.21 5.39 28.25
CA GLU A 147 -5.42 4.96 29.63
C GLU A 147 -6.57 3.94 29.66
N ASP A 148 -6.31 2.75 30.19
CA ASP A 148 -7.33 1.73 30.34
C ASP A 148 -8.38 2.11 31.39
N THR A 149 -9.47 1.35 31.47
CA THR A 149 -10.56 1.60 32.44
C THR A 149 -10.11 1.49 33.91
N ARG A 150 -8.85 1.14 34.17
CA ARG A 150 -8.24 1.05 35.50
C ARG A 150 -7.14 2.11 35.71
N GLY A 151 -7.03 3.10 34.83
CA GLY A 151 -6.04 4.17 34.96
C GLY A 151 -4.64 3.80 34.46
N ARG A 152 -4.45 2.65 33.78
CA ARG A 152 -3.12 2.21 33.33
C ARG A 152 -2.88 2.60 31.89
N ARG A 153 -1.72 3.23 31.65
CA ARG A 153 -1.26 3.52 30.29
C ARG A 153 -0.96 2.23 29.53
N ARG A 154 -1.58 2.08 28.37
CA ARG A 154 -1.41 0.99 27.42
C ARG A 154 -1.20 1.58 26.03
N MET A 155 -0.64 0.78 25.13
CA MET A 155 -0.54 1.15 23.72
C MET A 155 -1.72 0.55 22.95
N TYR A 156 -2.36 1.33 22.08
CA TYR A 156 -3.44 0.90 21.19
C TYR A 156 -2.89 0.77 19.78
N ILE A 157 -2.77 -0.47 19.28
CA ILE A 157 -2.23 -0.81 17.96
C ILE A 157 -3.22 -1.79 17.33
N PRO A 158 -4.36 -1.31 16.80
CA PRO A 158 -5.34 -2.20 16.24
C PRO A 158 -4.77 -2.93 15.01
N THR A 159 -4.98 -4.25 14.95
CA THR A 159 -4.80 -5.01 13.72
C THR A 159 -5.96 -4.70 12.79
N LEU A 160 -5.66 -4.25 11.57
CA LEU A 160 -6.65 -4.08 10.52
C LEU A 160 -6.77 -5.37 9.71
N TYR A 161 -7.99 -5.74 9.36
CA TYR A 161 -8.29 -6.93 8.56
C TYR A 161 -8.88 -6.52 7.21
N TYR A 162 -8.33 -7.06 6.13
CA TYR A 162 -8.80 -6.83 4.76
C TYR A 162 -9.26 -8.15 4.17
N GLU A 163 -10.56 -8.26 3.93
CA GLU A 163 -11.21 -9.43 3.32
C GLU A 163 -10.89 -9.47 1.82
N VAL A 164 -10.50 -10.65 1.34
CA VAL A 164 -10.28 -10.91 -0.09
C VAL A 164 -11.62 -11.22 -0.75
N ARG A 165 -12.10 -10.31 -1.61
CA ARG A 165 -13.33 -10.48 -2.39
C ARG A 165 -13.04 -10.63 -3.88
N PRO A 166 -14.00 -11.15 -4.67
CA PRO A 166 -13.88 -11.12 -6.14
C PRO A 166 -13.71 -9.71 -6.71
N SER A 167 -14.17 -8.68 -5.98
CA SER A 167 -14.02 -7.28 -6.34
C SER A 167 -12.71 -6.63 -5.87
N GLY A 168 -11.88 -7.35 -5.11
CA GLY A 168 -10.62 -6.85 -4.56
C GLY A 168 -10.57 -6.87 -3.02
N LEU A 169 -9.61 -6.13 -2.44
CA LEU A 169 -9.45 -6.05 -0.99
C LEU A 169 -10.39 -5.01 -0.39
N VAL A 170 -11.15 -5.43 0.62
CA VAL A 170 -12.07 -4.56 1.35
C VAL A 170 -11.76 -4.63 2.84
N LEU A 171 -11.67 -3.47 3.50
CA LEU A 171 -11.51 -3.42 4.95
C LEU A 171 -12.72 -4.09 5.63
N ASP A 172 -12.49 -5.16 6.36
CA ASP A 172 -13.48 -5.75 7.24
C ASP A 172 -13.51 -4.99 8.55
N SER A 173 -14.29 -3.91 8.54
CA SER A 173 -14.51 -3.07 9.71
C SER A 173 -15.18 -3.82 10.86
N ALA A 174 -16.03 -4.80 10.58
CA ALA A 174 -16.75 -5.54 11.62
C ALA A 174 -15.81 -6.47 12.38
N LEU A 175 -15.00 -7.26 11.67
CA LEU A 175 -13.95 -8.09 12.26
C LEU A 175 -12.92 -7.25 13.01
N THR A 176 -12.46 -6.16 12.38
CA THR A 176 -11.50 -5.23 12.99
C THR A 176 -12.01 -4.69 14.33
N GLN A 177 -13.24 -4.18 14.37
CA GLN A 177 -13.86 -3.68 15.59
C GLN A 177 -14.03 -4.78 16.64
N ARG A 178 -14.46 -5.97 16.23
CA ARG A 178 -14.67 -7.10 17.12
C ARG A 178 -13.36 -7.54 17.78
N LYS A 179 -12.28 -7.69 17.01
CA LYS A 179 -10.95 -8.08 17.52
C LYS A 179 -10.35 -6.98 18.40
N ALA A 180 -10.47 -5.71 18.00
CA ALA A 180 -10.01 -4.59 18.80
C ALA A 180 -10.74 -4.52 20.15
N LYS A 181 -12.07 -4.65 20.18
CA LYS A 181 -12.86 -4.72 21.42
C LYS A 181 -12.46 -5.91 22.29
N ALA A 182 -12.21 -7.08 21.69
CA ALA A 182 -11.78 -8.26 22.44
C ALA A 182 -10.39 -8.07 23.09
N GLN A 183 -9.46 -7.41 22.40
CA GLN A 183 -8.09 -7.21 22.87
C GLN A 183 -7.96 -6.02 23.84
N TYR A 184 -8.63 -4.92 23.56
CA TYR A 184 -8.47 -3.64 24.25
C TYR A 184 -9.67 -3.25 25.12
N GLY A 185 -10.78 -3.97 25.04
CA GLY A 185 -12.03 -3.66 25.75
C GLY A 185 -12.92 -2.63 25.03
N ALA A 186 -12.37 -1.90 24.05
CA ALA A 186 -13.08 -0.92 23.24
C ALA A 186 -12.48 -0.81 21.84
N PHE A 187 -13.22 -0.19 20.92
CA PHE A 187 -12.70 0.25 19.62
C PHE A 187 -12.71 1.77 19.59
N TYR A 188 -11.54 2.38 19.51
CA TYR A 188 -11.36 3.84 19.59
C TYR A 188 -11.50 4.55 18.23
N GLY A 189 -12.09 3.87 17.24
CA GLY A 189 -12.25 4.41 15.90
C GLY A 189 -11.01 4.27 15.03
N TYR A 190 -11.16 4.78 13.82
CA TYR A 190 -10.09 5.15 12.93
C TYR A 190 -10.05 6.70 13.01
N LYS A 191 -8.99 7.34 13.51
CA LYS A 191 -9.03 8.82 13.58
C LYS A 191 -9.05 9.41 12.16
N ASP A 192 -9.73 10.53 11.95
CA ASP A 192 -9.93 11.10 10.61
C ASP A 192 -8.64 11.57 9.92
N SER A 193 -7.59 11.93 10.68
CA SER A 193 -6.24 12.20 10.16
C SER A 193 -5.59 10.94 9.56
N ASP A 194 -6.00 9.78 10.05
CA ASP A 194 -5.35 8.50 9.85
C ASP A 194 -5.90 7.80 8.61
N ILE A 195 -7.19 7.98 8.32
CA ILE A 195 -7.84 7.50 7.10
C ILE A 195 -7.43 8.37 5.91
N LYS A 196 -7.39 9.71 6.04
CA LYS A 196 -7.02 10.60 4.92
C LYS A 196 -5.63 10.31 4.38
N THR A 197 -4.69 9.84 5.21
CA THR A 197 -3.35 9.45 4.74
C THR A 197 -3.36 8.15 3.92
N LEU A 198 -4.36 7.28 4.14
CA LEU A 198 -4.55 6.01 3.40
C LEU A 198 -5.44 6.17 2.14
N THR A 199 -6.34 7.18 2.10
CA THR A 199 -7.26 7.40 0.96
C THR A 199 -6.93 8.62 0.08
N ASN A 200 -6.19 9.63 0.56
CA ASN A 200 -5.98 10.89 -0.19
C ASN A 200 -4.60 11.06 -0.84
N GLN A 201 -3.76 10.02 -0.94
CA GLN A 201 -2.68 10.04 -1.94
C GLN A 201 -3.19 9.65 -3.33
N SER A 202 -4.34 10.20 -3.72
CA SER A 202 -4.74 10.25 -5.13
C SER A 202 -3.78 11.22 -5.83
N PHE A 203 -2.65 10.72 -6.33
CA PHE A 203 -1.88 11.48 -7.31
C PHE A 203 -2.73 11.57 -8.57
N THR A 204 -3.41 12.70 -8.76
CA THR A 204 -3.84 13.11 -10.09
C THR A 204 -2.57 13.25 -10.92
N LEU A 205 -2.30 12.30 -11.82
CA LEU A 205 -1.28 12.44 -12.84
C LEU A 205 -1.70 13.59 -13.76
N ASN A 206 -1.29 14.81 -13.40
CA ASN A 206 -1.38 15.95 -14.29
C ASN A 206 -0.33 15.78 -15.38
N SER A 207 -0.75 15.26 -16.52
CA SER A 207 -0.10 15.58 -17.78
C SER A 207 -0.39 17.06 -18.10
N GLU A 208 0.71 17.83 -18.20
CA GLU A 208 0.88 19.08 -18.98
C GLU A 208 0.76 20.46 -18.29
N LEU A 209 1.91 21.16 -18.27
CA LEU A 209 2.20 22.59 -18.56
C LEU A 209 1.43 23.74 -17.83
N PRO A 210 2.00 24.97 -17.73
CA PRO A 210 1.65 25.89 -16.65
C PRO A 210 0.50 26.90 -16.93
N ARG A 211 -0.34 27.08 -15.88
CA ARG A 211 -1.06 28.29 -15.38
C ARG A 211 -2.20 28.89 -16.27
N PRO A 212 -3.25 29.55 -15.71
CA PRO A 212 -3.18 30.55 -14.62
C PRO A 212 -4.30 30.54 -13.55
N THR A 213 -4.13 31.51 -12.65
CA THR A 213 -4.74 31.87 -11.36
C THR A 213 -6.27 32.00 -11.29
N GLY A 214 -6.82 31.58 -10.14
CA GLY A 214 -7.91 32.28 -9.44
C GLY A 214 -9.22 31.51 -9.26
N GLY A 215 -9.61 31.28 -8.00
CA GLY A 215 -11.00 30.90 -7.64
C GLY A 215 -11.08 29.89 -6.50
N ALA A 216 -11.50 30.34 -5.31
CA ALA A 216 -11.79 29.49 -4.16
C ALA A 216 -13.05 28.65 -4.40
N PHE A 217 -12.98 27.34 -4.08
CA PHE A 217 -14.13 26.44 -4.06
C PHE A 217 -14.29 25.82 -2.67
N SER A 218 -15.49 25.96 -2.10
CA SER A 218 -15.96 25.30 -0.88
C SER A 218 -16.83 24.10 -1.28
N LEU A 219 -16.62 22.94 -0.67
CA LEU A 219 -17.49 21.77 -0.83
C LEU A 219 -17.98 21.30 0.55
N GLN A 220 -19.29 21.45 0.77
CA GLN A 220 -20.05 20.74 1.79
C GLN A 220 -20.40 19.35 1.24
N ASN A 221 -20.06 18.28 1.97
CA ASN A 221 -20.59 16.94 1.71
C ASN A 221 -21.48 16.51 2.87
N SER A 222 -22.77 16.39 2.60
CA SER A 222 -23.77 15.73 3.42
C SER A 222 -23.98 14.30 2.91
N PHE A 223 -23.73 13.30 3.76
CA PHE A 223 -24.13 11.92 3.49
C PHE A 223 -25.52 11.67 4.10
N ALA A 224 -26.50 11.43 3.23
CA ALA A 224 -27.81 10.92 3.61
C ALA A 224 -27.75 9.38 3.67
N LEU A 225 -28.09 8.82 4.83
CA LEU A 225 -28.35 7.39 5.01
C LEU A 225 -29.71 7.05 4.41
N GLY A 226 -29.73 6.21 3.37
CA GLY A 226 -30.93 5.59 2.84
C GLY A 226 -31.15 4.22 3.45
N ASN A 227 -32.23 4.08 4.21
CA ASN A 227 -32.72 2.80 4.74
C ASN A 227 -33.16 1.86 3.60
N ARG A 228 -32.82 0.57 3.74
CA ARG A 228 -33.70 -0.56 3.41
C ARG A 228 -33.51 -1.65 4.45
#